data_AF-A0A935WCJ2-F1
#
_entry.id   AF-A0A935WCJ2-F1
#
_cell.length_a   1.000
_cell.length_b   1.000
_cell.length_c   1.000
_cell.angle_alpha   90.00
_cell.angle_beta   90.00
_cell.angle_gamma   90.00
#
_symmetry.space_group_name_H-M   'P 1'
#
loop_
_entity.id
_entity.type
_entity.pdbx_description
1 polymer ?
#
loop_
_entity_poly.entity_id
_entity_poly.type
_entity_poly.pdbx_seq_one_letter_code
_entity_poly.pdbx_strand_id
1 'polypeptide(L)'
;MCRRARLARCLLPALLGCTEPSLLPPTGEAFSPPATYAAWWQATEGCSGRTGRFARLAWVRVPSDAQGLFTWDGKRVAGLWHAPHTIYLSDKLVDHEALVRHEMLHDLLQRGSHPDTPFVSPCNLRWPVLIPLDSTP
;
A
#
# COMPACT_ATOMS: atom_id res chain seq x y z
N MET A 1 -15.87 54.75 -39.67
CA MET A 1 -14.99 53.58 -39.85
C MET A 1 -14.06 53.45 -38.65
N CYS A 2 -14.16 52.37 -37.86
CA CYS A 2 -13.02 51.63 -37.28
C CYS A 2 -13.55 50.36 -36.59
N ARG A 3 -12.87 49.23 -36.82
CA ARG A 3 -13.39 47.86 -36.66
C ARG A 3 -13.35 47.36 -35.21
N ARG A 4 -14.35 46.55 -34.84
CA ARG A 4 -14.32 45.68 -33.64
C ARG A 4 -13.23 44.62 -33.81
N ALA A 5 -12.17 44.69 -33.01
CA ALA A 5 -11.19 43.61 -32.91
C ALA A 5 -11.76 42.49 -32.04
N ARG A 6 -11.97 41.31 -32.65
CA ARG A 6 -12.34 40.08 -31.95
C ARG A 6 -11.08 39.57 -31.24
N LEU A 7 -11.01 39.72 -29.92
CA LEU A 7 -10.04 39.02 -29.10
C LEU A 7 -10.63 37.65 -28.76
N ALA A 8 -10.34 36.67 -29.62
CA ALA A 8 -10.52 35.26 -29.29
C ALA A 8 -9.53 34.93 -28.17
N ARG A 9 -10.02 34.90 -26.92
CA ARG A 9 -9.22 34.57 -25.75
C ARG A 9 -9.10 33.06 -25.69
N CYS A 10 -7.95 32.54 -26.12
CA CYS A 10 -7.57 31.14 -25.97
C CYS A 10 -7.77 30.70 -24.52
N LEU A 11 -8.69 29.76 -24.28
CA LEU A 11 -8.70 28.96 -23.06
C LEU A 11 -7.50 28.00 -23.12
N LEU A 12 -6.46 28.26 -22.34
CA LEU A 12 -5.48 27.24 -21.98
C LEU A 12 -6.08 26.37 -20.86
N PRO A 13 -6.22 25.05 -21.03
CA PRO A 13 -6.51 24.17 -19.91
C PRO A 13 -5.26 24.07 -19.04
N ALA A 14 -5.32 24.59 -17.82
CA ALA A 14 -4.31 24.35 -16.80
C ALA A 14 -4.40 22.87 -16.40
N LEU A 15 -3.48 22.05 -16.91
CA LEU A 15 -3.23 20.71 -16.41
C LEU A 15 -2.61 20.87 -15.00
N LEU A 16 -3.47 20.96 -13.98
CA LEU A 16 -3.09 20.67 -12.60
C LEU A 16 -2.81 19.17 -12.52
N GLY A 17 -1.60 18.77 -12.90
CA GLY A 17 -1.10 17.43 -12.64
C GLY A 17 -0.99 17.25 -11.13
N CYS A 18 -1.74 16.30 -10.57
CA CYS A 18 -1.52 15.85 -9.20
C CYS A 18 -0.15 15.16 -9.14
N THR A 19 0.91 15.91 -8.85
CA THR A 19 2.16 15.33 -8.36
C THR A 19 1.93 14.92 -6.91
N GLU A 20 1.36 13.73 -6.69
CA GLU A 20 1.53 13.10 -5.38
C GLU A 20 3.02 12.78 -5.23
N PRO A 21 3.72 13.35 -4.22
CA PRO A 21 5.12 13.02 -4.00
C PRO A 21 5.21 11.51 -3.73
N SER A 22 5.83 10.79 -4.64
CA SER A 22 6.16 9.38 -4.43
C SER A 22 7.23 9.32 -3.37
N LEU A 23 6.83 8.97 -2.15
CA LEU A 23 7.75 8.76 -1.04
C LEU A 23 8.70 7.61 -1.41
N LEU A 24 9.97 7.74 -1.04
CA LEU A 24 10.91 6.66 -1.26
C LEU A 24 10.50 5.44 -0.43
N PRO A 25 10.62 4.22 -0.99
CA PRO A 25 10.36 3.02 -0.23
C PRO A 25 11.39 2.85 0.91
N PRO A 26 11.05 2.10 1.96
CA PRO A 26 12.01 1.77 3.01
C PRO A 26 13.15 0.88 2.47
N THR A 27 14.30 0.94 3.13
CA THR A 27 15.44 0.08 2.79
C THR A 27 15.27 -1.27 3.47
N GLY A 28 15.49 -2.35 2.72
CA GLY A 28 15.41 -3.72 3.24
C GLY A 28 16.09 -4.71 2.30
N GLU A 29 15.94 -5.99 2.63
CA GLU A 29 16.51 -7.10 1.87
C GLU A 29 15.40 -7.84 1.12
N ALA A 30 15.62 -8.15 -0.16
CA ALA A 30 14.71 -8.99 -0.91
C ALA A 30 14.68 -10.41 -0.31
N PHE A 31 13.50 -11.03 -0.26
CA PHE A 31 13.38 -12.42 0.17
C PHE A 31 12.40 -13.20 -0.71
N SER A 32 12.52 -14.53 -0.68
CA SER A 32 11.54 -15.42 -1.32
C SER A 32 10.41 -15.72 -0.35
N PRO A 33 9.14 -15.47 -0.72
CA PRO A 33 8.02 -15.72 0.19
C PRO A 33 7.88 -17.23 0.46
N PRO A 34 7.53 -17.63 1.70
CA PRO A 34 7.17 -19.02 2.00
C PRO A 34 5.99 -19.50 1.16
N ALA A 35 5.91 -20.81 0.89
CA ALA A 35 4.82 -21.39 0.10
C ALA A 35 3.41 -21.08 0.65
N THR A 36 3.29 -20.92 1.98
CA THR A 36 2.04 -20.54 2.67
C THR A 36 1.44 -19.23 2.15
N TYR A 37 2.27 -18.31 1.66
CA TYR A 37 1.78 -17.03 1.13
C TYR A 37 0.88 -17.22 -0.10
N ALA A 38 1.08 -18.27 -0.90
CA ALA A 38 0.18 -18.55 -2.03
C ALA A 38 -1.24 -18.91 -1.56
N ALA A 39 -1.37 -19.65 -0.46
CA ALA A 39 -2.67 -19.96 0.14
C ALA A 39 -3.33 -18.71 0.73
N TRP A 40 -2.54 -17.86 1.41
CA TRP A 40 -3.00 -16.57 1.93
C TRP A 40 -3.43 -15.60 0.83
N TRP A 41 -2.73 -15.58 -0.31
CA TRP A 41 -3.12 -14.85 -1.50
C TRP A 41 -4.51 -15.29 -1.99
N GLN A 42 -4.70 -16.60 -2.20
CA GLN A 42 -5.98 -17.16 -2.64
C GLN A 42 -7.13 -16.85 -1.65
N ALA A 43 -6.88 -16.94 -0.35
CA ALA A 43 -7.86 -16.55 0.67
C ALA A 43 -8.23 -15.05 0.60
N THR A 44 -7.26 -14.20 0.26
CA THR A 44 -7.45 -12.76 0.12
C THR A 44 -8.19 -12.40 -1.17
N GLU A 45 -7.91 -13.10 -2.27
CA GLU A 45 -8.72 -13.03 -3.49
C GLU A 45 -10.17 -13.44 -3.22
N GLY A 46 -10.36 -14.56 -2.51
CA GLY A 46 -11.68 -15.08 -2.15
C GLY A 46 -12.54 -14.11 -1.34
N CYS A 47 -11.99 -13.50 -0.29
CA CYS A 47 -12.75 -12.55 0.54
C CYS A 47 -12.94 -11.18 -0.13
N SER A 48 -12.01 -10.75 -0.98
CA SER A 48 -12.08 -9.41 -1.61
C SER A 48 -12.89 -9.39 -2.90
N GLY A 49 -13.12 -10.55 -3.51
CA GLY A 49 -13.71 -10.66 -4.85
C GLY A 49 -12.80 -10.09 -5.94
N ARG A 50 -11.51 -9.91 -5.65
CA ARG A 50 -10.49 -9.42 -6.60
C ARG A 50 -9.53 -10.54 -6.94
N THR A 51 -8.96 -10.50 -8.13
CA THR A 51 -7.92 -11.44 -8.56
C THR A 51 -6.67 -10.70 -9.00
N GLY A 52 -5.53 -11.36 -8.90
CA GLY A 52 -4.26 -10.85 -9.38
C GLY A 52 -3.26 -11.98 -9.61
N ARG A 53 -2.00 -11.60 -9.84
CA ARG A 53 -0.93 -12.57 -10.09
C ARG A 53 0.03 -12.55 -8.91
N PHE A 54 -0.06 -13.53 -8.01
CA PHE A 54 0.86 -13.63 -6.86
C PHE A 54 2.34 -13.52 -7.25
N ALA A 55 2.73 -14.12 -8.38
CA ALA A 55 4.10 -14.09 -8.90
C ALA A 55 4.62 -12.69 -9.33
N ARG A 56 3.76 -11.66 -9.38
CA ARG A 56 4.18 -10.28 -9.68
C ARG A 56 4.69 -9.53 -8.44
N LEU A 57 4.44 -10.07 -7.25
CA LEU A 57 4.78 -9.43 -5.99
C LEU A 57 6.29 -9.52 -5.76
N ALA A 58 6.90 -8.37 -5.48
CA ALA A 58 8.23 -8.29 -4.90
C ALA A 58 8.11 -8.23 -3.38
N TRP A 59 9.01 -8.91 -2.69
CA TRP A 59 8.97 -9.06 -1.23
C TRP A 59 10.27 -8.54 -0.64
N VAL A 60 10.14 -7.61 0.31
CA VAL A 60 11.28 -7.01 1.00
C VAL A 60 11.06 -7.13 2.50
N ARG A 61 12.03 -7.68 3.22
CA ARG A 61 12.06 -7.67 4.68
C ARG A 61 12.84 -6.45 5.16
N VAL A 62 12.29 -5.72 6.11
CA VAL A 62 12.84 -4.49 6.67
C VAL A 62 13.21 -4.75 8.12
N PRO A 63 14.47 -4.47 8.54
CA PRO A 63 14.84 -4.54 9.95
C PRO A 63 13.90 -3.69 10.82
N SER A 64 13.35 -4.29 11.87
CA SER A 64 12.35 -3.66 12.73
C SER A 64 12.77 -3.58 14.19
N ASP A 65 12.16 -2.66 14.93
CA ASP A 65 12.37 -2.50 16.37
C ASP A 65 11.78 -3.67 17.18
N ALA A 66 11.91 -3.64 18.50
CA ALA A 66 11.45 -4.72 19.39
C ALA A 66 9.94 -5.01 19.29
N GLN A 67 9.14 -4.07 18.80
CA GLN A 67 7.70 -4.24 18.58
C GLN A 67 7.37 -4.70 17.17
N GLY A 68 8.38 -4.98 16.33
CA GLY A 68 8.17 -5.38 14.94
C GLY A 68 7.79 -4.23 14.03
N LEU A 69 8.10 -2.98 14.41
CA LEU A 69 7.77 -1.79 13.64
C LEU A 69 9.02 -1.17 13.01
N PHE A 70 8.86 -0.56 11.83
CA PHE A 70 9.88 0.25 11.16
C PHE A 70 9.31 1.61 10.76
N THR A 71 10.19 2.58 10.50
CA THR A 71 9.78 3.95 10.16
C THR A 71 9.63 4.13 8.65
N TRP A 72 8.49 4.69 8.24
CA TRP A 72 8.25 5.15 6.87
C TRP A 72 7.36 6.40 6.91
N ASP A 73 7.73 7.45 6.18
CA ASP A 73 6.95 8.71 6.13
C ASP A 73 6.67 9.33 7.52
N GLY A 74 7.65 9.28 8.42
CA GLY A 74 7.48 9.75 9.81
C GLY A 74 6.51 8.93 10.66
N LYS A 75 6.03 7.78 10.16
CA LYS A 75 5.11 6.87 10.85
C LYS A 75 5.83 5.56 11.20
N ARG A 76 5.33 4.84 12.20
CA ARG A 76 5.72 3.45 12.49
C ARG A 76 4.70 2.51 11.86
N VAL A 77 5.20 1.54 11.08
CA VAL A 77 4.40 0.56 10.36
C VAL A 77 5.00 -0.84 10.54
N ALA A 78 4.16 -1.87 10.48
CA ALA A 78 4.59 -3.27 10.47
C ALA A 78 4.77 -3.84 9.05
N GLY A 79 4.05 -3.26 8.08
CA GLY A 79 4.05 -3.61 6.68
C GLY A 79 3.71 -2.40 5.82
N LEU A 80 4.07 -2.48 4.54
CA LEU A 80 3.78 -1.47 3.55
C LEU A 80 3.69 -2.12 2.16
N TRP A 81 2.53 -2.03 1.53
CA TRP A 81 2.43 -2.14 0.08
C TRP A 81 2.83 -0.81 -0.56
N HIS A 82 3.84 -0.88 -1.43
CA HIS A 82 4.28 0.22 -2.28
C HIS A 82 3.93 -0.11 -3.73
N ALA A 83 3.23 0.82 -4.37
CA ALA A 83 2.82 0.65 -5.76
C ALA A 83 4.03 0.38 -6.68
N PRO A 84 3.87 -0.44 -7.73
CA PRO A 84 2.64 -1.19 -8.04
C PRO A 84 2.52 -2.53 -7.29
N HIS A 85 3.63 -3.21 -6.99
CA HIS A 85 3.62 -4.62 -6.58
C HIS A 85 4.70 -5.00 -5.55
N THR A 86 5.19 -4.05 -4.74
CA THR A 86 6.21 -4.35 -3.74
C THR A 86 5.61 -4.35 -2.36
N ILE A 87 5.79 -5.43 -1.61
CA ILE A 87 5.37 -5.55 -0.22
C ILE A 87 6.62 -5.55 0.66
N TYR A 88 6.67 -4.58 1.56
CA TYR A 88 7.65 -4.47 2.62
C TYR A 88 7.05 -5.02 3.91
N LEU A 89 7.77 -5.91 4.59
CA LEU A 89 7.35 -6.47 5.86
C LEU A 89 8.45 -6.29 6.89
N SER A 90 8.06 -6.07 8.12
CA SER A 90 8.94 -6.23 9.27
C SER A 90 9.58 -7.62 9.28
N ASP A 91 10.89 -7.66 9.48
CA ASP A 91 11.67 -8.91 9.59
C ASP A 91 11.15 -9.85 10.71
N LYS A 92 10.48 -9.31 11.73
CA LYS A 92 9.90 -10.08 12.84
C LYS A 92 8.48 -10.56 12.61
N LEU A 93 7.80 -10.02 11.60
CA LEU A 93 6.38 -10.30 11.31
C LEU A 93 6.15 -10.91 9.93
N VAL A 94 7.21 -11.43 9.29
CA VAL A 94 7.11 -12.12 8.00
C VAL A 94 6.18 -13.34 8.04
N ASP A 95 5.99 -13.99 9.19
CA ASP A 95 5.07 -15.14 9.32
C ASP A 95 3.69 -14.75 9.89
N HIS A 96 3.38 -13.46 10.00
CA HIS A 96 2.14 -12.98 10.58
C HIS A 96 1.02 -12.87 9.52
N GLU A 97 0.21 -13.93 9.37
CA GLU A 97 -0.81 -14.07 8.32
C GLU A 97 -1.65 -12.80 8.09
N ALA A 98 -2.27 -12.24 9.14
CA ALA A 98 -3.18 -11.11 8.99
C ALA A 98 -2.49 -9.85 8.44
N LEU A 99 -1.20 -9.65 8.75
CA LEU A 99 -0.41 -8.54 8.24
C LEU A 99 -0.06 -8.78 6.77
N VAL A 100 0.43 -9.97 6.44
CA VAL A 100 0.79 -10.33 5.06
C VAL A 100 -0.44 -10.20 4.14
N ARG A 101 -1.59 -10.70 4.58
CA ARG A 101 -2.85 -10.60 3.84
C ARG A 101 -3.35 -9.16 3.72
N HIS A 102 -3.13 -8.32 4.73
CA HIS A 102 -3.42 -6.88 4.65
C HIS A 102 -2.67 -6.21 3.50
N GLU A 103 -1.36 -6.44 3.38
CA GLU A 103 -0.56 -5.87 2.31
C GLU A 103 -0.88 -6.48 0.93
N MET A 104 -1.20 -7.78 0.88
CA MET A 104 -1.71 -8.41 -0.34
C MET A 104 -3.02 -7.78 -0.79
N LEU A 105 -3.90 -7.40 0.14
CA LEU A 105 -5.17 -6.76 -0.18
C LEU A 105 -4.95 -5.36 -0.78
N HIS A 106 -3.97 -4.61 -0.28
CA HIS A 106 -3.53 -3.37 -0.94
C HIS A 106 -3.09 -3.63 -2.38
N ASP A 107 -2.32 -4.69 -2.65
CA ASP A 107 -1.95 -5.05 -4.03
C ASP A 107 -3.15 -5.42 -4.90
N LEU A 108 -4.11 -6.19 -4.40
CA LEU A 108 -5.31 -6.54 -5.15
C LEU A 108 -6.15 -5.30 -5.49
N LEU A 109 -6.17 -4.30 -4.61
CA LEU A 109 -6.94 -3.06 -4.79
C LEU A 109 -6.17 -1.95 -5.51
N GLN A 110 -4.85 -2.11 -5.65
CA GLN A 110 -3.90 -1.15 -6.20
C GLN A 110 -4.06 0.25 -5.58
N ARG A 111 -4.14 0.32 -4.25
CA ARG A 111 -4.27 1.57 -3.49
C ARG A 111 -3.79 1.42 -2.06
N GLY A 112 -3.24 2.49 -1.49
CA GLY A 112 -2.81 2.53 -0.08
C GLY A 112 -3.93 2.84 0.93
N SER A 113 -5.16 3.13 0.49
CA SER A 113 -6.27 3.42 1.40
C SER A 113 -6.95 2.15 1.93
N HIS A 114 -7.61 2.27 3.09
CA HIS A 114 -8.33 1.19 3.80
C HIS A 114 -9.86 1.37 3.74
N PRO A 115 -10.51 1.24 2.58
CA PRO A 115 -11.98 1.32 2.52
C PRO A 115 -12.61 0.19 3.35
N ASP A 116 -13.73 0.46 4.01
CA ASP A 116 -14.44 -0.52 4.84
C ASP A 116 -14.73 -1.82 4.07
N THR A 117 -15.16 -1.70 2.82
CA THR A 117 -15.17 -2.83 1.89
C THR A 117 -13.89 -2.81 1.03
N PRO A 118 -13.04 -3.86 1.05
CA PRO A 118 -13.20 -5.13 1.76
C PRO A 118 -12.45 -5.25 3.10
N PHE A 119 -11.73 -4.23 3.59
CA PHE A 119 -10.83 -4.36 4.76
C PHE A 119 -11.55 -4.72 6.06
N VAL A 120 -12.70 -4.09 6.34
CA VAL A 120 -13.52 -4.43 7.50
C VAL A 120 -14.36 -5.66 7.17
N SER A 121 -15.10 -5.63 6.06
CA SER A 121 -15.91 -6.77 5.60
C SER A 121 -15.86 -6.84 4.07
N PRO A 122 -15.60 -8.01 3.46
CA PRO A 122 -15.67 -9.35 4.06
C PRO A 122 -14.35 -9.86 4.65
N CYS A 123 -13.23 -9.17 4.44
CA CYS A 123 -11.93 -9.76 4.70
C CYS A 123 -11.49 -9.72 6.18
N ASN A 124 -12.01 -8.81 6.99
CA ASN A 124 -11.56 -8.58 8.37
C ASN A 124 -10.04 -8.37 8.47
N LEU A 125 -9.45 -7.68 7.49
CA LEU A 125 -8.02 -7.40 7.36
C LEU A 125 -7.68 -5.95 7.74
N ARG A 126 -8.55 -5.21 8.42
CA ARG A 126 -8.19 -3.94 9.06
C ARG A 126 -7.36 -4.24 10.31
N TRP A 127 -6.15 -4.74 10.08
CA TRP A 127 -5.17 -5.03 11.12
C TRP A 127 -4.56 -3.70 11.61
N PRO A 128 -4.29 -3.53 12.92
CA PRO A 128 -3.68 -2.32 13.43
C PRO A 128 -2.20 -2.25 13.01
N VAL A 129 -1.95 -1.82 11.77
CA VAL A 129 -0.59 -1.57 11.24
C VAL A 129 -0.01 -0.26 11.81
N LEU A 130 -0.82 0.57 12.47
CA LEU A 130 -0.44 1.89 12.96
C LEU A 130 -0.59 1.96 14.48
N ILE A 131 0.54 1.89 15.19
CA ILE A 131 0.64 2.37 16.57
C ILE A 131 1.13 3.84 16.47
N PRO A 132 0.32 4.84 16.86
CA PRO A 132 0.80 6.22 17.01
C PRO A 132 2.03 6.26 17.94
N LEU A 133 2.99 7.14 17.68
CA LEU A 133 4.26 7.23 18.43
C LEU A 133 4.08 7.55 19.93
N ASP A 134 2.87 7.94 20.32
CA ASP A 134 2.45 8.54 21.58
C ASP A 134 1.51 7.65 22.41
N SER A 135 1.17 6.44 21.94
CA SER A 135 0.50 5.44 22.81
C SER A 135 1.53 4.64 23.62
N THR A 136 1.96 5.20 24.75
CA THR A 136 2.39 4.39 25.90
C THR A 136 1.23 3.54 26.41
N PRO A 137 1.51 2.35 27.02
CA PRO A 137 0.47 1.51 27.59
C PRO A 137 -0.34 2.20 28.69
#